data_AF-A0A1I2XMT8-F1
#
_entry.id   AF-A0A1I2XMT8-F1
#
_cell.length_a   1.000
_cell.length_b   1.000
_cell.length_c   1.000
_cell.angle_alpha   90.00
_cell.angle_beta   90.00
_cell.angle_gamma   90.00
#
_symmetry.space_group_name_H-M   'P 1'
#
loop_
_entity.id
_entity.type
_entity.pdbx_description
1 polymer ?
#
loop_
_entity_poly.entity_id
_entity_poly.type
_entity_poly.pdbx_seq_one_letter_code
_entity_poly.pdbx_strand_id
1 'polypeptide(L)'
;MLSYFLSTISVRVRKAKLDLPVNDPKLIVVADIESGLADLERRISAGPKESEDAYWTAAYKLERLLALSEPAESLYSELKRRVAEASDENLPAAPRLAGLAEAAGLLALDGQQQPPTLRPGGEAILRPLLLDTLEELHWAFQRKFYSRPIRRSATSRIVWIGLFALFLFILPYVLIYVHAARGEIDRIANWSGLPLYACMTSGIFGALFSRLLYLQMNWNALSIGGLKDAREFTSILLRACVGMTGAVVVSFFLQSNVIGGGLFPEFREIGLEHAVYEAKNRDGTPGLLKLMLIYPSKALALLVVWSFLAGFSERLVPSLLQDTESKVKTAPATI
;
A
#
# COMPACT_ATOMS: atom_id res chain seq x y z
N MET A 1 -2.24 19.08 -8.97
CA MET A 1 -3.54 18.44 -9.21
C MET A 1 -4.69 19.43 -9.07
N LEU A 2 -4.79 20.13 -7.93
CA LEU A 2 -5.84 21.15 -7.73
C LEU A 2 -5.86 22.21 -8.84
N SER A 3 -4.71 22.78 -9.23
CA SER A 3 -4.62 23.76 -10.32
C SER A 3 -5.19 23.25 -11.66
N TYR A 4 -4.94 21.99 -12.01
CA TYR A 4 -5.48 21.38 -13.22
C TYR A 4 -7.00 21.18 -13.13
N PHE A 5 -7.49 20.80 -11.96
CA PHE A 5 -8.92 20.67 -11.69
C PHE A 5 -9.62 22.04 -11.79
N LEU A 6 -9.06 23.09 -11.19
CA LEU A 6 -9.56 24.47 -11.31
C LEU A 6 -9.53 24.97 -12.76
N SER A 7 -8.46 24.67 -13.49
CA SER A 7 -8.38 24.96 -14.93
C SER A 7 -9.51 24.26 -15.70
N THR A 8 -9.87 23.02 -15.34
CA THR A 8 -10.95 22.28 -16.00
C THR A 8 -12.31 22.92 -15.70
N ILE A 9 -12.56 23.32 -14.44
CA ILE A 9 -13.76 24.08 -14.06
C ILE A 9 -13.81 25.40 -14.85
N SER A 10 -12.70 26.14 -14.94
CA SER A 10 -12.64 27.42 -15.66
C SER A 10 -13.08 27.31 -17.12
N VAL A 11 -12.65 26.25 -17.82
CA VAL A 11 -12.98 26.00 -19.22
C VAL A 11 -14.48 25.68 -19.35
N ARG A 12 -15.01 24.87 -18.43
CA ARG A 12 -16.43 24.52 -18.44
C ARG A 12 -17.34 25.68 -18.11
N VAL A 13 -16.93 26.55 -17.19
CA VAL A 13 -17.67 27.79 -16.84
C VAL A 13 -17.77 28.70 -18.07
N ARG A 14 -16.66 28.89 -18.80
CA ARG A 14 -16.67 29.65 -20.06
C ARG A 14 -17.59 29.02 -21.11
N LYS A 15 -17.55 27.69 -21.25
CA LYS A 15 -18.45 26.96 -22.15
C LYS A 15 -19.92 27.18 -21.76
N ALA A 16 -20.28 26.98 -20.49
CA ALA A 16 -21.65 27.17 -20.00
C ALA A 16 -22.17 28.59 -20.27
N LYS A 17 -21.32 29.61 -20.14
CA LYS A 17 -21.65 31.00 -20.46
C LYS A 17 -21.98 31.23 -21.94
N LEU A 18 -21.36 30.47 -22.85
CA LEU A 18 -21.61 30.55 -24.29
C LEU A 18 -22.87 29.77 -24.69
N ASP A 19 -23.14 28.65 -24.01
CA ASP A 19 -24.26 27.77 -24.31
C ASP A 19 -25.61 28.30 -23.74
N LEU A 20 -25.57 29.15 -22.71
CA LEU A 20 -26.78 29.69 -22.07
C LEU A 20 -27.30 30.96 -22.77
N PRO A 21 -28.64 31.10 -22.92
CA PRO A 21 -29.25 32.33 -23.42
C PRO A 21 -28.93 33.55 -22.55
N VAL A 22 -28.83 34.75 -23.15
CA VAL A 22 -28.46 36.01 -22.48
C VAL A 22 -29.32 36.36 -21.27
N ASN A 23 -30.56 35.88 -21.20
CA ASN A 23 -31.51 36.14 -20.10
C ASN A 23 -31.79 34.91 -19.23
N ASP A 24 -30.98 33.87 -19.29
CA ASP A 24 -31.18 32.67 -18.48
C ASP A 24 -30.78 32.94 -17.01
N PRO A 25 -31.64 32.65 -16.02
CA PRO A 25 -31.30 32.82 -14.59
C PRO A 25 -30.07 32.01 -14.16
N LYS A 26 -29.71 30.94 -14.88
CA LYS A 26 -28.48 30.15 -14.63
C LYS A 26 -27.21 30.98 -14.85
N LEU A 27 -27.25 32.07 -15.63
CA LEU A 27 -26.11 32.98 -15.79
C LEU A 27 -25.67 33.63 -14.47
N ILE A 28 -26.59 33.83 -13.53
CA ILE A 28 -26.26 34.34 -12.19
C ILE A 28 -25.39 33.32 -11.45
N VAL A 29 -25.77 32.03 -11.51
CA VAL A 29 -24.99 30.94 -10.90
C VAL A 29 -23.62 30.81 -11.56
N VAL A 30 -23.54 30.96 -12.89
CA VAL A 30 -22.27 30.95 -13.63
C VAL A 30 -21.36 32.11 -13.19
N ALA A 31 -21.91 33.31 -12.99
CA ALA A 31 -21.16 34.46 -12.49
C ALA A 31 -20.65 34.23 -11.05
N ASP A 32 -21.49 33.62 -10.19
CA ASP A 32 -21.08 33.24 -8.84
C ASP A 32 -19.91 32.24 -8.87
N ILE A 33 -19.94 31.25 -9.78
CA ILE A 33 -18.85 30.29 -9.96
C ILE A 33 -17.58 30.98 -10.46
N GLU A 34 -17.67 31.90 -11.44
CA GLU A 34 -16.51 32.70 -11.91
C GLU A 34 -15.88 33.48 -10.75
N SER A 35 -16.71 34.13 -9.92
CA SER A 35 -16.22 34.89 -8.76
C SER A 35 -15.57 34.00 -7.70
N GLY A 36 -16.17 32.85 -7.41
CA GLY A 36 -15.65 31.89 -6.44
C GLY A 36 -14.37 31.22 -6.91
N LEU A 37 -14.21 30.98 -8.22
CA LEU A 37 -12.98 30.47 -8.82
C LEU A 37 -11.85 31.50 -8.69
N ALA A 38 -12.12 32.77 -9.01
CA ALA A 38 -11.13 33.85 -8.89
C ALA A 38 -10.71 34.10 -7.43
N ASP A 39 -11.65 34.00 -6.47
CA ASP A 39 -11.34 34.07 -5.04
C ASP A 39 -10.44 32.89 -4.62
N LEU A 40 -10.78 31.68 -5.03
CA LEU A 40 -10.02 30.48 -4.71
C LEU A 40 -8.59 30.53 -5.28
N GLU A 41 -8.43 30.94 -6.53
CA GLU A 41 -7.11 31.13 -7.16
C GLU A 41 -6.28 32.20 -6.45
N ARG A 42 -6.91 33.30 -6.03
CA ARG A 42 -6.25 34.36 -5.24
C ARG A 42 -5.79 33.83 -3.88
N ARG A 43 -6.64 33.06 -3.19
CA ARG A 43 -6.32 32.45 -1.89
C ARG A 43 -5.18 31.44 -1.99
N ILE A 44 -5.14 30.65 -3.04
CA ILE A 44 -4.04 29.71 -3.32
C ILE A 44 -2.74 30.48 -3.60
N SER A 45 -2.81 31.55 -4.39
CA SER A 45 -1.64 32.36 -4.77
C SER A 45 -1.07 33.17 -3.60
N ALA A 46 -1.90 33.53 -2.62
CA ALA A 46 -1.50 34.26 -1.42
C ALA A 46 -0.70 33.42 -0.40
N GLY A 47 -0.47 32.13 -0.69
CA GLY A 47 0.26 31.21 0.17
C GLY A 47 -0.64 30.43 1.15
N PRO A 48 -0.08 29.45 1.88
CA PRO A 48 -0.83 28.47 2.65
C PRO A 48 -1.36 29.09 3.96
N LYS A 49 -2.46 29.84 3.87
CA LYS A 49 -3.23 30.29 5.05
C LYS A 49 -4.25 29.26 5.50
N GLU A 50 -4.65 28.35 4.62
CA GLU A 50 -5.66 27.33 4.85
C GLU A 50 -5.12 25.94 4.58
N SER A 51 -5.80 24.92 5.13
CA SER A 51 -5.49 23.54 4.79
C SER A 51 -5.85 23.25 3.33
N GLU A 52 -5.09 22.36 2.68
CA GLU A 52 -5.38 21.92 1.31
C GLU A 52 -6.81 21.36 1.16
N ASP A 53 -7.35 20.79 2.24
CA ASP A 53 -8.71 20.26 2.33
C ASP A 53 -9.78 21.34 2.15
N ALA A 54 -9.54 22.54 2.68
CA ALA A 54 -10.46 23.67 2.51
C ALA A 54 -10.55 24.08 1.04
N TYR A 55 -9.42 24.08 0.33
CA TYR A 55 -9.37 24.40 -1.09
C TYR A 55 -10.07 23.33 -1.96
N TRP A 56 -9.86 22.04 -1.68
CA TRP A 56 -10.57 20.97 -2.38
C TRP A 56 -12.07 21.01 -2.12
N THR A 57 -12.48 21.26 -0.88
CA THR A 57 -13.91 21.39 -0.52
C THR A 57 -14.56 22.55 -1.27
N ALA A 58 -13.87 23.69 -1.36
CA ALA A 58 -14.34 24.83 -2.15
C ALA A 58 -14.42 24.48 -3.64
N ALA A 59 -13.41 23.81 -4.20
CA ALA A 59 -13.40 23.40 -5.60
C ALA A 59 -14.54 22.41 -5.93
N TYR A 60 -14.81 21.43 -5.06
CA TYR A 60 -15.94 20.50 -5.20
C TYR A 60 -17.31 21.18 -5.05
N LYS A 61 -17.40 22.23 -4.22
CA LYS A 61 -18.60 23.08 -4.16
C LYS A 61 -18.81 23.80 -5.49
N LEU A 62 -17.77 24.38 -6.08
CA LEU A 62 -17.85 25.05 -7.38
C LEU A 62 -18.26 24.07 -8.50
N GLU A 63 -17.73 22.84 -8.50
CA GLU A 63 -18.12 21.83 -9.48
C GLU A 63 -19.59 21.39 -9.34
N ARG A 64 -20.12 21.28 -8.12
CA ARG A 64 -21.56 20.99 -7.91
C ARG A 64 -22.45 22.14 -8.38
N LEU A 65 -22.05 23.38 -8.13
CA LEU A 65 -22.74 24.56 -8.66
C LEU A 65 -22.70 24.57 -10.20
N LEU A 66 -21.57 24.20 -10.79
CA LEU A 66 -21.44 24.08 -12.24
C LEU A 66 -22.40 23.03 -12.81
N ALA A 67 -22.53 21.86 -12.15
CA ALA A 67 -23.52 20.85 -12.53
C ALA A 67 -24.97 21.36 -12.42
N LEU A 68 -25.25 22.29 -11.49
CA LEU A 68 -26.53 23.00 -11.41
C LEU A 68 -26.72 24.07 -12.51
N SER A 69 -25.68 24.50 -13.19
CA SER A 69 -25.79 25.43 -14.33
C SER A 69 -25.77 24.74 -15.69
N GLU A 70 -25.46 23.44 -15.75
CA GLU A 70 -25.38 22.71 -17.03
C GLU A 70 -26.73 22.73 -17.79
N PRO A 71 -26.68 22.94 -19.12
CA PRO A 71 -27.84 22.83 -20.01
C PRO A 71 -28.50 21.46 -19.91
N ALA A 72 -29.82 21.40 -20.07
CA ALA A 72 -30.55 20.15 -19.93
C ALA A 72 -30.13 19.09 -20.97
N GLU A 73 -29.72 19.53 -22.16
CA GLU A 73 -29.28 18.68 -23.26
C GLU A 73 -27.94 17.96 -22.99
N SER A 74 -27.04 18.55 -22.19
CA SER A 74 -25.75 17.97 -21.85
C SER A 74 -25.78 17.09 -20.60
N LEU A 75 -26.86 17.12 -19.80
CA LEU A 75 -26.92 16.44 -18.50
C LEU A 75 -26.67 14.93 -18.61
N TYR A 76 -27.28 14.27 -19.59
CA TYR A 76 -27.14 12.81 -19.71
C TYR A 76 -25.75 12.38 -20.17
N SER A 77 -25.15 13.13 -21.10
CA SER A 77 -23.78 12.83 -21.56
C SER A 77 -22.76 13.09 -20.44
N GLU A 78 -22.95 14.15 -19.67
CA GLU A 78 -22.14 14.43 -18.48
C GLU A 78 -22.33 13.36 -17.40
N LEU A 79 -23.58 12.94 -17.11
CA LEU A 79 -23.86 11.84 -16.18
C LEU A 79 -23.13 10.56 -16.61
N LYS A 80 -23.24 10.16 -17.89
CA LYS A 80 -22.53 9.00 -18.43
C LYS A 80 -21.02 9.13 -18.27
N ARG A 81 -20.47 10.31 -18.53
CA ARG A 81 -19.04 10.59 -18.35
C ARG A 81 -18.61 10.40 -16.90
N ARG A 82 -19.40 10.87 -15.93
CA ARG A 82 -19.11 10.72 -14.49
C ARG A 82 -19.29 9.30 -13.98
N VAL A 83 -20.27 8.57 -14.49
CA VAL A 83 -20.43 7.14 -14.21
C VAL A 83 -19.25 6.34 -14.77
N ALA A 84 -18.78 6.66 -15.97
CA ALA A 84 -17.58 6.05 -16.53
C ALA A 84 -16.35 6.36 -15.68
N GLU A 85 -16.18 7.62 -15.26
CA GLU A 85 -15.10 8.02 -14.33
C GLU A 85 -15.18 7.25 -12.99
N ALA A 86 -16.39 7.04 -12.45
CA ALA A 86 -16.59 6.23 -11.24
C ALA A 86 -16.24 4.74 -11.46
N SER A 87 -16.50 4.20 -12.65
CA SER A 87 -16.10 2.85 -13.04
C SER A 87 -14.58 2.74 -13.18
N ASP A 88 -13.94 3.71 -13.83
CA ASP A 88 -12.49 3.75 -14.02
C ASP A 88 -11.74 3.84 -12.68
N GLU A 89 -12.31 4.59 -11.72
CA GLU A 89 -11.80 4.69 -10.34
C GLU A 89 -12.18 3.48 -9.46
N ASN A 90 -12.83 2.46 -10.01
CA ASN A 90 -13.25 1.23 -9.31
C ASN A 90 -14.09 1.52 -8.05
N LEU A 91 -15.01 2.49 -8.13
CA LEU A 91 -15.86 2.79 -6.99
C LEU A 91 -16.82 1.62 -6.71
N PRO A 92 -17.00 1.21 -5.43
CA PRO A 92 -17.98 0.18 -5.08
C PRO A 92 -19.41 0.53 -5.51
N ALA A 93 -19.73 1.83 -5.57
CA ALA A 93 -21.02 2.33 -6.02
C ALA A 93 -21.16 2.37 -7.56
N ALA A 94 -20.09 2.19 -8.34
CA ALA A 94 -20.12 2.36 -9.79
C ALA A 94 -21.16 1.47 -10.50
N PRO A 95 -21.32 0.17 -10.17
CA PRO A 95 -22.36 -0.66 -10.80
C PRO A 95 -23.77 -0.17 -10.48
N ARG A 96 -24.00 0.29 -9.24
CA ARG A 96 -25.28 0.87 -8.81
C ARG A 96 -25.57 2.17 -9.55
N LEU A 97 -24.59 3.06 -9.66
CA LEU A 97 -24.71 4.34 -10.35
C LEU A 97 -24.93 4.14 -11.86
N ALA A 98 -24.27 3.16 -12.47
CA ALA A 98 -24.49 2.79 -13.87
C ALA A 98 -25.94 2.31 -14.11
N GLY A 99 -26.44 1.39 -13.29
CA GLY A 99 -27.83 0.93 -13.40
C GLY A 99 -28.86 2.06 -13.20
N LEU A 100 -28.61 2.96 -12.25
CA LEU A 100 -29.47 4.15 -12.06
C LEU A 100 -29.41 5.11 -13.25
N ALA A 101 -28.23 5.33 -13.84
CA ALA A 101 -28.06 6.21 -14.99
C ALA A 101 -28.74 5.64 -16.24
N GLU A 102 -28.65 4.33 -16.47
CA GLU A 102 -29.36 3.65 -17.56
C GLU A 102 -30.89 3.76 -17.38
N ALA A 103 -31.40 3.46 -16.19
CA ALA A 103 -32.82 3.58 -15.88
C ALA A 103 -33.33 5.03 -16.03
N ALA A 104 -32.55 6.01 -15.54
CA ALA A 104 -32.87 7.43 -15.69
C ALA A 104 -32.85 7.86 -17.16
N GLY A 105 -31.92 7.35 -17.96
CA GLY A 105 -31.86 7.60 -19.41
C GLY A 105 -33.13 7.15 -20.14
N LEU A 106 -33.66 5.96 -19.81
CA LEU A 106 -34.91 5.44 -20.40
C LEU A 106 -36.14 6.28 -20.05
N LEU A 107 -36.16 6.86 -18.85
CA LEU A 107 -37.26 7.69 -18.37
C LEU A 107 -37.18 9.13 -18.92
N ALA A 108 -35.97 9.71 -18.93
CA ALA A 108 -35.74 11.12 -19.22
C ALA A 108 -35.57 11.44 -20.72
N LEU A 109 -35.19 10.46 -21.56
CA LEU A 109 -34.97 10.67 -22.98
C LEU A 109 -36.09 10.08 -23.82
N ASP A 110 -36.43 10.74 -24.91
CA ASP A 110 -37.34 10.19 -25.90
C ASP A 110 -36.59 9.32 -26.92
N GLY A 111 -36.81 8.01 -26.85
CA GLY A 111 -36.15 7.02 -27.71
C GLY A 111 -36.60 7.05 -29.17
N GLN A 112 -37.62 7.85 -29.52
CA GLN A 112 -38.13 7.95 -30.89
C GLN A 112 -37.43 9.01 -31.76
N GLN A 113 -36.63 9.90 -31.17
CA GLN A 113 -35.89 10.93 -31.90
C GLN A 113 -34.37 10.64 -31.90
N GLN A 114 -33.71 10.87 -33.04
CA GLN A 114 -32.25 10.83 -33.18
C GLN A 114 -31.77 12.22 -33.63
N PRO A 115 -31.03 12.98 -32.81
CA PRO A 115 -30.55 12.64 -31.46
C PRO A 115 -31.67 12.59 -30.42
N PRO A 116 -31.50 11.80 -29.33
CA PRO A 116 -32.49 11.67 -28.28
C PRO A 116 -32.70 13.01 -27.58
N THR A 117 -33.93 13.51 -27.62
CA THR A 117 -34.33 14.75 -26.97
C THR A 117 -34.82 14.49 -25.55
N LEU A 118 -34.73 15.51 -24.70
CA LEU A 118 -35.15 15.42 -23.32
C LEU A 118 -36.67 15.49 -23.22
N ARG A 119 -37.29 14.56 -22.50
CA ARG A 119 -38.71 14.62 -22.18
C ARG A 119 -39.00 15.75 -21.18
N PRO A 120 -40.23 16.31 -21.17
CA PRO A 120 -40.65 17.24 -20.14
C PRO A 120 -40.47 16.63 -18.74
N GLY A 121 -39.73 17.31 -17.87
CA GLY A 121 -39.39 16.79 -16.53
C GLY A 121 -38.18 15.85 -16.46
N GLY A 122 -37.57 15.48 -17.60
CA GLY A 122 -36.35 14.65 -17.62
C GLY A 122 -35.17 15.29 -16.88
N GLU A 123 -35.08 16.63 -16.90
CA GLU A 123 -34.07 17.40 -16.16
C GLU A 123 -34.17 17.16 -14.64
N ALA A 124 -35.39 17.06 -14.10
CA ALA A 124 -35.62 16.83 -12.68
C ALA A 124 -35.19 15.42 -12.23
N ILE A 125 -35.04 14.48 -13.16
CA ILE A 125 -34.55 13.12 -12.88
C ILE A 125 -33.03 13.06 -13.00
N LEU A 126 -32.47 13.61 -14.08
CA LEU A 126 -31.05 13.49 -14.38
C LEU A 126 -30.17 14.33 -13.46
N ARG A 127 -30.62 15.52 -13.08
CA ARG A 127 -29.82 16.48 -12.32
C ARG A 127 -29.50 16.03 -10.89
N PRO A 128 -30.46 15.52 -10.09
CA PRO A 128 -30.14 14.93 -8.78
C PRO A 128 -29.17 13.76 -8.91
N LEU A 129 -29.36 12.87 -9.90
CA LEU A 129 -28.50 11.71 -10.08
C LEU A 129 -27.06 12.10 -10.47
N LEU A 130 -26.89 13.17 -11.25
CA LEU A 130 -25.57 13.73 -11.53
C LEU A 130 -24.90 14.27 -10.26
N LEU A 131 -25.64 14.97 -9.41
CA LEU A 131 -25.11 15.48 -8.14
C LEU A 131 -24.74 14.34 -7.19
N ASP A 132 -25.56 13.30 -7.08
CA ASP A 132 -25.28 12.10 -6.27
C ASP A 132 -24.01 11.39 -6.78
N THR A 133 -23.86 11.28 -8.10
CA THR A 133 -22.68 10.68 -8.73
C THR A 133 -21.42 11.50 -8.44
N LEU A 134 -21.50 12.82 -8.54
CA LEU A 134 -20.39 13.72 -8.20
C LEU A 134 -20.04 13.64 -6.72
N GLU A 135 -21.02 13.57 -5.82
CA GLU A 135 -20.77 13.44 -4.39
C GLU A 135 -20.02 12.15 -4.06
N GLU A 136 -20.42 11.02 -4.63
CA GLU A 136 -19.72 9.74 -4.45
C GLU A 136 -18.28 9.79 -4.96
N LEU A 137 -18.05 10.43 -6.13
CA LEU A 137 -16.72 10.68 -6.68
C LEU A 137 -15.88 11.57 -5.76
N HIS A 138 -16.43 12.69 -5.29
CA HIS A 138 -15.74 13.63 -4.39
C HIS A 138 -15.35 12.95 -3.09
N TRP A 139 -16.27 12.19 -2.49
CA TRP A 139 -15.98 11.39 -1.29
C TRP A 139 -14.89 10.35 -1.53
N ALA A 140 -14.89 9.70 -2.70
CA ALA A 140 -13.84 8.74 -3.03
C ALA A 140 -12.48 9.41 -3.22
N PHE A 141 -12.41 10.52 -3.97
CA PHE A 141 -11.17 11.27 -4.17
C PHE A 141 -10.63 11.84 -2.85
N GLN A 142 -11.51 12.39 -2.01
CA GLN A 142 -11.14 12.89 -0.70
C GLN A 142 -10.56 11.76 0.17
N ARG A 143 -11.23 10.59 0.26
CA ARG A 143 -10.69 9.41 0.95
C ARG A 143 -9.32 8.97 0.42
N LYS A 144 -9.15 8.97 -0.91
CA LYS A 144 -7.87 8.63 -1.56
C LYS A 144 -6.78 9.64 -1.17
N PHE A 145 -7.10 10.93 -1.14
CA PHE A 145 -6.18 11.99 -0.76
C PHE A 145 -5.73 11.87 0.70
N TYR A 146 -6.66 11.68 1.65
CA TYR A 146 -6.33 11.51 3.07
C TYR A 146 -5.57 10.22 3.36
N SER A 147 -5.86 9.14 2.63
CA SER A 147 -5.20 7.85 2.87
C SER A 147 -3.75 7.84 2.40
N ARG A 148 -3.37 8.56 1.33
CA ARG A 148 -2.00 8.60 0.78
C ARG A 148 -0.91 9.02 1.77
N PRO A 149 -1.00 10.15 2.51
CA PRO A 149 0.03 10.55 3.47
C PRO A 149 0.08 9.61 4.67
N ILE A 150 -1.08 9.13 5.14
CA ILE A 150 -1.17 8.15 6.22
C ILE A 150 -0.46 6.85 5.82
N ARG A 151 -0.68 6.38 4.59
CA ARG A 151 0.01 5.23 3.98
C ARG A 151 1.52 5.43 3.95
N ARG A 152 1.98 6.55 3.38
CA ARG A 152 3.42 6.86 3.29
C ARG A 152 4.08 6.87 4.66
N SER A 153 3.43 7.46 5.66
CA SER A 153 3.94 7.48 7.03
C SER A 153 4.00 6.07 7.65
N ALA A 154 2.97 5.25 7.47
CA ALA A 154 2.93 3.88 7.99
C ALA A 154 4.02 3.00 7.35
N THR A 155 4.14 3.03 6.01
CA THR A 155 5.18 2.29 5.28
C THR A 155 6.57 2.76 5.68
N SER A 156 6.81 4.06 5.80
CA SER A 156 8.12 4.59 6.19
C SER A 156 8.53 4.13 7.59
N ARG A 157 7.60 4.09 8.56
CA ARG A 157 7.90 3.59 9.92
C ARG A 157 8.25 2.11 9.92
N ILE A 158 7.47 1.29 9.21
CA ILE A 158 7.74 -0.16 9.12
C ILE A 158 9.08 -0.42 8.42
N VAL A 159 9.39 0.34 7.36
CA VAL A 159 10.70 0.26 6.68
C VAL A 159 11.83 0.63 7.62
N TRP A 160 11.71 1.72 8.39
CA TRP A 160 12.75 2.11 9.35
C TRP A 160 12.96 1.07 10.46
N ILE A 161 11.88 0.50 11.01
CA ILE A 161 11.98 -0.57 12.02
C ILE A 161 12.54 -1.85 11.38
N GLY A 162 12.17 -2.16 10.13
CA GLY A 162 12.72 -3.27 9.36
C GLY A 162 14.22 -3.11 9.08
N LEU A 163 14.66 -1.91 8.70
CA LEU A 163 16.08 -1.58 8.53
C LEU A 163 16.84 -1.68 9.85
N PHE A 164 16.24 -1.25 10.95
CA PHE A 164 16.83 -1.41 12.28
C PHE A 164 16.96 -2.89 12.66
N ALA A 165 15.95 -3.71 12.39
CA ALA A 165 16.02 -5.16 12.61
C ALA A 165 17.09 -5.83 11.73
N LEU A 166 17.21 -5.41 10.46
CA LEU A 166 18.28 -5.87 9.56
C LEU A 166 19.66 -5.46 10.07
N PHE A 167 19.79 -4.22 10.55
CA PHE A 167 21.02 -3.74 11.16
C PHE A 167 21.40 -4.58 12.40
N LEU A 168 20.44 -4.87 13.29
CA LEU A 168 20.67 -5.77 14.43
C LEU A 168 21.09 -7.16 13.95
N PHE A 169 20.44 -7.72 12.93
CA PHE A 169 20.81 -9.02 12.37
C PHE A 169 22.26 -9.04 11.82
N ILE A 170 22.70 -7.98 11.15
CA ILE A 170 24.04 -7.88 10.53
C ILE A 170 25.13 -7.54 11.56
N LEU A 171 24.79 -6.79 12.63
CA LEU A 171 25.70 -6.31 13.66
C LEU A 171 26.68 -7.36 14.20
N PRO A 172 26.28 -8.58 14.63
CA PRO A 172 27.22 -9.57 15.15
C PRO A 172 28.27 -9.98 14.11
N TYR A 173 27.89 -10.11 12.84
CA TYR A 173 28.81 -10.50 11.76
C TYR A 173 29.83 -9.40 11.46
N VAL A 174 29.41 -8.13 11.49
CA VAL A 174 30.32 -6.98 11.36
C VAL A 174 31.29 -6.93 12.54
N LEU A 175 30.81 -7.15 13.76
CA LEU A 175 31.67 -7.19 14.95
C LEU A 175 32.69 -8.32 14.83
N ILE A 176 32.29 -9.52 14.43
CA ILE A 176 33.19 -10.66 14.18
C ILE A 176 34.27 -10.27 13.17
N TYR A 177 33.90 -9.62 12.06
CA TYR A 177 34.86 -9.19 11.04
C TYR A 177 35.87 -8.15 11.57
N VAL A 178 35.41 -7.19 12.38
CA VAL A 178 36.28 -6.19 13.03
C VAL A 178 37.24 -6.84 14.03
N HIS A 179 36.79 -7.81 14.83
CA HIS A 179 37.66 -8.51 15.78
C HIS A 179 38.67 -9.41 15.07
N ALA A 180 38.26 -10.07 13.98
CA ALA A 180 39.15 -10.85 13.13
C ALA A 180 40.23 -9.97 12.49
N ALA A 181 39.88 -8.78 11.99
CA ALA A 181 40.83 -7.82 11.45
C ALA A 181 41.85 -7.30 12.50
N ARG A 182 41.49 -7.36 13.80
CA ARG A 182 42.39 -7.02 14.92
C ARG A 182 43.21 -8.20 15.44
N GLY A 183 43.04 -9.40 14.87
CA GLY A 183 43.76 -10.61 15.28
C GLY A 183 43.20 -11.30 16.54
N GLU A 184 42.01 -10.90 17.01
CA GLU A 184 41.39 -11.43 18.24
C GLU A 184 40.50 -12.66 17.96
N ILE A 185 41.05 -13.70 17.31
CA ILE A 185 40.28 -14.85 16.83
C ILE A 185 39.68 -15.68 17.98
N ASP A 186 40.38 -15.78 19.12
CA ASP A 186 39.92 -16.55 20.30
C ASP A 186 38.64 -15.99 20.93
N ARG A 187 38.37 -14.68 20.75
CA ARG A 187 37.13 -14.06 21.22
C ARG A 187 35.92 -14.43 20.36
N ILE A 188 36.13 -14.84 19.10
CA ILE A 188 35.08 -15.21 18.15
C ILE A 188 34.51 -16.60 18.49
N ALA A 189 35.35 -17.53 18.92
CA ALA A 189 34.94 -18.88 19.31
C ALA A 189 34.03 -18.91 20.56
N ASN A 190 34.08 -17.88 21.40
CA ASN A 190 33.31 -17.78 22.64
C ASN A 190 31.87 -17.24 22.46
N TRP A 191 31.44 -16.95 21.23
CA TRP A 191 30.09 -16.42 20.96
C TRP A 191 29.04 -17.54 20.91
N SER A 192 28.87 -18.24 22.04
CA SER A 192 27.85 -19.31 22.20
C SER A 192 26.41 -18.81 21.99
N GLY A 193 26.16 -17.52 22.18
CA GLY A 193 24.87 -16.89 21.95
C GLY A 193 24.56 -16.52 20.49
N LEU A 194 25.53 -16.65 19.56
CA LEU A 194 25.36 -16.26 18.16
C LEU A 194 24.15 -16.95 17.48
N PRO A 195 23.93 -18.27 17.64
CA PRO A 195 22.82 -18.95 16.96
C PRO A 195 21.46 -18.47 17.46
N LEU A 196 21.32 -18.29 18.77
CA LEU A 196 20.09 -17.79 19.37
C LEU A 196 19.82 -16.34 18.96
N TYR A 197 20.86 -15.50 18.95
CA TYR A 197 20.77 -14.11 18.49
C TYR A 197 20.34 -14.03 17.02
N ALA A 198 20.98 -14.82 16.14
CA ALA A 198 20.66 -14.88 14.72
C ALA A 198 19.23 -15.38 14.48
N CYS A 199 18.78 -16.37 15.25
CA CYS A 199 17.42 -16.87 15.24
C CYS A 199 16.40 -15.77 15.64
N MET A 200 16.61 -15.10 16.78
CA MET A 200 15.70 -14.05 17.26
C MET A 200 15.60 -12.87 16.29
N THR A 201 16.74 -12.38 15.80
CA THR A 201 16.80 -11.22 14.90
C THR A 201 16.27 -11.55 13.50
N SER A 202 16.51 -12.76 12.97
CA SER A 202 15.91 -13.21 11.72
C SER A 202 14.39 -13.39 11.84
N GLY A 203 13.88 -13.87 12.98
CA GLY A 203 12.45 -13.93 13.28
C GLY A 203 11.77 -12.58 13.30
N ILE A 204 12.39 -11.58 13.95
CA ILE A 204 11.91 -10.18 13.91
C ILE A 204 11.88 -9.68 12.47
N PHE A 205 12.97 -9.87 11.74
CA PHE A 205 13.10 -9.40 10.36
C PHE A 205 12.04 -10.04 9.44
N GLY A 206 11.81 -11.36 9.57
CA GLY A 206 10.77 -12.09 8.86
C GLY A 206 9.37 -11.55 9.13
N ALA A 207 9.04 -11.26 10.39
CA ALA A 207 7.74 -10.69 10.75
C ALA A 207 7.50 -9.30 10.17
N LEU A 208 8.52 -8.44 10.19
CA LEU A 208 8.45 -7.09 9.61
C LEU A 208 8.36 -7.13 8.08
N PHE A 209 9.10 -8.04 7.44
CA PHE A 209 9.04 -8.24 5.99
C PHE A 209 7.67 -8.78 5.55
N SER A 210 7.13 -9.77 6.26
CA SER A 210 5.77 -10.29 6.04
C SER A 210 4.70 -9.20 6.17
N ARG A 211 4.86 -8.29 7.14
CA ARG A 211 3.96 -7.14 7.31
C ARG A 211 4.09 -6.12 6.18
N LEU A 212 5.30 -5.85 5.70
CA LEU A 212 5.52 -5.01 4.53
C LEU A 212 4.81 -5.60 3.31
N LEU A 213 5.01 -6.88 3.01
CA LEU A 213 4.33 -7.57 1.91
C LEU A 213 2.80 -7.57 2.07
N TYR A 214 2.28 -7.75 3.29
CA TYR A 214 0.84 -7.65 3.55
C TYR A 214 0.29 -6.28 3.18
N LEU A 215 0.97 -5.22 3.62
CA LEU A 215 0.58 -3.86 3.27
C LEU A 215 0.68 -3.64 1.77
N GLN A 216 1.71 -4.19 1.12
CA GLN A 216 1.90 -4.13 -0.32
C GLN A 216 0.79 -4.80 -1.12
N MET A 217 0.36 -5.99 -0.72
CA MET A 217 -0.68 -6.73 -1.42
C MET A 217 -2.09 -6.16 -1.17
N ASN A 218 -2.35 -5.64 0.03
CA ASN A 218 -3.68 -5.17 0.43
C ASN A 218 -3.88 -3.65 0.30
N TRP A 219 -3.08 -2.97 -0.52
CA TRP A 219 -3.05 -1.52 -0.70
C TRP A 219 -4.43 -0.88 -0.98
N ASN A 220 -5.30 -1.58 -1.70
CA ASN A 220 -6.59 -1.06 -2.15
C ASN A 220 -7.76 -1.48 -1.25
N ALA A 221 -7.57 -2.51 -0.41
CA ALA A 221 -8.64 -3.09 0.41
C ALA A 221 -8.65 -2.58 1.85
N LEU A 222 -7.55 -1.99 2.34
CA LEU A 222 -7.47 -1.50 3.72
C LEU A 222 -8.28 -0.21 3.92
N SER A 223 -9.28 -0.29 4.80
CA SER A 223 -10.05 0.85 5.28
C SER A 223 -9.15 1.85 6.03
N ILE A 224 -9.56 3.11 6.09
CA ILE A 224 -8.82 4.18 6.78
C ILE A 224 -8.59 3.84 8.26
N GLY A 225 -9.55 3.17 8.91
CA GLY A 225 -9.42 2.66 10.27
C GLY A 225 -8.35 1.57 10.40
N GLY A 226 -8.39 0.54 9.56
CA GLY A 226 -7.38 -0.52 9.55
C GLY A 226 -5.96 -0.01 9.25
N LEU A 227 -5.85 1.09 8.49
CA LEU A 227 -4.59 1.80 8.25
C LEU A 227 -4.08 2.56 9.47
N LYS A 228 -4.97 3.09 10.30
CA LYS A 228 -4.62 3.77 11.55
C LYS A 228 -4.13 2.76 12.60
N ASP A 229 -4.78 1.62 12.71
CA ASP A 229 -4.39 0.55 13.64
C ASP A 229 -3.07 -0.09 13.19
N ALA A 230 -2.89 -0.29 11.88
CA ALA A 230 -1.63 -0.76 11.31
C ALA A 230 -0.45 0.20 11.52
N ARG A 231 -0.73 1.48 11.82
CA ARG A 231 0.28 2.51 12.10
C ARG A 231 0.73 2.50 13.55
N GLU A 232 -0.02 1.88 14.45
CA GLU A 232 0.32 1.90 15.87
C GLU A 232 1.63 1.17 16.11
N PHE A 233 2.56 1.87 16.77
CA PHE A 233 3.87 1.32 17.10
C PHE A 233 3.74 0.03 17.92
N THR A 234 2.74 -0.03 18.81
CA THR A 234 2.38 -1.22 19.59
C THR A 234 2.05 -2.41 18.69
N SER A 235 1.33 -2.21 17.58
CA SER A 235 1.01 -3.27 16.63
C SER A 235 2.27 -3.81 15.93
N ILE A 236 3.18 -2.90 15.53
CA ILE A 236 4.45 -3.28 14.89
C ILE A 236 5.35 -4.04 15.87
N LEU A 237 5.46 -3.55 17.10
CA LEU A 237 6.28 -4.15 18.16
C LEU A 237 5.76 -5.52 18.58
N LEU A 238 4.44 -5.63 18.82
CA LEU A 238 3.80 -6.91 19.14
C LEU A 238 4.11 -7.95 18.07
N ARG A 239 4.07 -7.55 16.79
CA ARG A 239 4.35 -8.44 15.67
C ARG A 239 5.81 -8.86 15.59
N ALA A 240 6.74 -7.95 15.87
CA ALA A 240 8.16 -8.28 16.00
C ALA A 240 8.40 -9.30 17.12
N CYS A 241 7.75 -9.12 18.29
CA CYS A 241 7.83 -10.07 19.40
C CYS A 241 7.24 -11.45 19.03
N VAL A 242 6.10 -11.51 18.35
CA VAL A 242 5.51 -12.78 17.90
C VAL A 242 6.42 -13.49 16.91
N GLY A 243 7.03 -12.76 15.97
CA GLY A 243 8.02 -13.30 15.03
C GLY A 243 9.26 -13.86 15.73
N MET A 244 9.77 -13.13 16.72
CA MET A 244 10.88 -13.57 17.56
C MET A 244 10.54 -14.86 18.31
N THR A 245 9.39 -14.89 19.00
CA THR A 245 8.94 -16.07 19.75
C THR A 245 8.75 -17.28 18.82
N GLY A 246 8.12 -17.07 17.66
CA GLY A 246 7.96 -18.12 16.65
C GLY A 246 9.29 -18.70 16.17
N ALA A 247 10.28 -17.85 15.92
CA ALA A 247 11.63 -18.28 15.55
C ALA A 247 12.30 -19.08 16.67
N VAL A 248 12.23 -18.63 17.93
CA VAL A 248 12.79 -19.36 19.08
C VAL A 248 12.15 -20.74 19.24
N VAL A 249 10.83 -20.83 19.11
CA VAL A 249 10.10 -22.10 19.18
C VAL A 249 10.56 -23.04 18.05
N VAL A 250 10.66 -22.54 16.81
CA VAL A 250 11.17 -23.33 15.68
C VAL A 250 12.61 -23.77 15.92
N SER A 251 13.47 -22.91 16.46
CA SER A 251 14.85 -23.28 16.82
C SER A 251 14.88 -24.44 17.83
N PHE A 252 14.01 -24.43 18.85
CA PHE A 252 13.95 -25.55 19.80
C PHE A 252 13.40 -26.83 19.18
N PHE A 253 12.40 -26.74 18.30
CA PHE A 253 11.91 -27.91 17.56
C PHE A 253 13.01 -28.54 16.68
N LEU A 254 13.78 -27.70 15.98
CA LEU A 254 14.92 -28.17 15.19
C LEU A 254 16.01 -28.76 16.11
N GLN A 255 16.28 -28.14 17.25
CA GLN A 255 17.28 -28.62 18.21
C GLN A 255 16.91 -29.98 18.81
N SER A 256 15.61 -30.23 19.03
CA SER A 256 15.13 -31.52 19.53
C SER A 256 15.21 -32.66 18.51
N ASN A 257 15.63 -32.39 17.27
CA ASN A 257 15.65 -33.36 16.16
C ASN A 257 14.29 -34.06 15.92
N VAL A 258 13.19 -33.41 16.28
CA VAL A 258 11.83 -33.92 16.04
C VAL A 258 11.54 -33.97 14.53
N ILE A 259 12.17 -33.06 13.77
CA ILE A 259 12.08 -32.98 12.32
C ILE A 259 13.51 -33.08 11.78
N GLY A 260 13.83 -34.18 11.11
CA GLY A 260 15.18 -34.48 10.59
C GLY A 260 15.26 -34.53 9.06
N GLY A 261 16.47 -34.35 8.51
CA GLY A 261 16.73 -34.37 7.07
C GLY A 261 17.78 -33.33 6.64
N GLY A 262 18.36 -33.49 5.44
CA GLY A 262 19.46 -32.63 4.96
C GLY A 262 19.13 -31.15 4.72
N LEU A 263 17.85 -30.77 4.87
CA LEU A 263 17.35 -29.40 4.77
C LEU A 263 17.21 -28.72 6.15
N PHE A 264 17.48 -29.44 7.23
CA PHE A 264 17.43 -28.95 8.61
C PHE A 264 18.85 -28.74 9.16
N PRO A 265 19.05 -27.76 10.05
CA PRO A 265 20.37 -27.44 10.58
C PRO A 265 20.84 -28.51 11.58
N GLU A 266 22.08 -28.99 11.43
CA GLU A 266 22.72 -29.83 12.44
C GLU A 266 23.35 -28.96 13.53
N PHE A 267 22.79 -28.97 14.74
CA PHE A 267 23.21 -28.09 15.84
C PHE A 267 24.67 -28.29 16.28
N ARG A 268 25.25 -29.46 15.99
CA ARG A 268 26.66 -29.77 16.25
C ARG A 268 27.61 -29.03 15.31
N GLU A 269 27.13 -28.64 14.14
CA GLU A 269 27.90 -27.96 13.08
C GLU A 269 27.60 -26.45 13.01
N ILE A 270 26.82 -25.93 13.95
CA ILE A 270 26.51 -24.50 14.00
C ILE A 270 27.74 -23.73 14.46
N GLY A 271 28.23 -22.84 13.61
CA GLY A 271 29.38 -22.02 13.90
C GLY A 271 29.74 -21.08 12.76
N LEU A 272 31.00 -20.64 12.79
CA LEU A 272 31.60 -19.80 11.75
C LEU A 272 32.68 -20.63 11.07
N GLU A 273 32.63 -20.67 9.76
CA GLU A 273 33.68 -21.26 8.93
C GLU A 273 34.62 -20.15 8.47
N HIS A 274 35.89 -20.49 8.28
CA HIS A 274 36.91 -19.59 7.79
C HIS A 274 37.61 -20.19 6.57
N ALA A 275 37.65 -19.43 5.48
CA ALA A 275 38.46 -19.74 4.31
C ALA A 275 39.64 -18.77 4.26
N VAL A 276 40.85 -19.33 4.19
CA VAL A 276 42.08 -18.55 4.02
C VAL A 276 42.48 -18.65 2.55
N TYR A 277 42.36 -17.54 1.83
CA TYR A 277 42.84 -17.41 0.47
C TYR A 277 44.24 -16.78 0.50
N GLU A 278 45.24 -17.59 0.18
CA GLU A 278 46.59 -17.11 -0.05
C GLU A 278 46.74 -16.76 -1.52
N ALA A 279 46.88 -15.47 -1.84
CA ALA A 279 47.21 -15.05 -3.19
C ALA A 279 48.60 -15.62 -3.53
N LYS A 280 48.70 -16.51 -4.51
CA LYS A 280 50.00 -16.95 -5.03
C LYS A 280 50.49 -15.94 -6.06
N ASN A 281 51.74 -15.49 -5.94
CA ASN A 281 52.39 -14.74 -7.00
C ASN A 281 52.55 -15.62 -8.25
N ARG A 282 52.78 -14.99 -9.42
CA ARG A 282 53.05 -15.70 -10.70
C ARG A 282 54.17 -16.73 -10.59
N ASP A 283 55.09 -16.55 -9.65
CA ASP A 283 56.27 -17.39 -9.44
C ASP A 283 56.05 -18.49 -8.37
N GLY A 284 54.80 -18.68 -7.91
CA GLY A 284 54.46 -19.69 -6.90
C GLY A 284 54.83 -19.31 -5.47
N THR A 285 55.45 -18.14 -5.26
CA THR A 285 55.74 -17.59 -3.92
C THR A 285 54.46 -17.07 -3.24
N PRO A 286 54.34 -17.19 -1.91
CA PRO A 286 53.20 -16.65 -1.17
C PRO A 286 53.16 -15.13 -1.35
N GLY A 287 52.06 -14.62 -1.90
CA GLY A 287 51.82 -13.20 -2.10
C GLY A 287 51.53 -12.50 -0.78
N LEU A 288 51.74 -11.17 -0.79
CA LEU A 288 51.64 -10.30 0.39
C LEU A 288 50.19 -10.16 0.92
N LEU A 289 49.19 -10.57 0.14
CA LEU A 289 47.77 -10.47 0.50
C LEU A 289 47.23 -11.83 0.94
N LYS A 290 47.02 -11.98 2.24
CA LYS A 290 46.27 -13.09 2.86
C LYS A 290 44.84 -12.62 3.11
N LEU A 291 43.88 -13.10 2.32
CA LEU A 291 42.47 -12.75 2.48
C LEU A 291 41.78 -13.82 3.33
N MET A 292 41.41 -13.48 4.56
CA MET A 292 40.64 -14.34 5.46
C MET A 292 39.15 -14.01 5.31
N LEU A 293 38.37 -14.97 4.82
CA LEU A 293 36.92 -14.85 4.70
C LEU A 293 36.26 -15.64 5.82
N ILE A 294 35.48 -14.97 6.67
CA ILE A 294 34.68 -15.61 7.73
C ILE A 294 33.23 -15.57 7.29
N TYR A 295 32.57 -16.73 7.27
CA TYR A 295 31.18 -16.85 6.84
C TYR A 295 30.40 -17.82 7.75
N PRO A 296 29.07 -17.68 7.86
CA PRO A 296 28.25 -18.58 8.66
C PRO A 296 28.31 -20.01 8.10
N SER A 297 28.39 -21.00 8.99
CA SER A 297 28.32 -22.41 8.57
C SER A 297 26.98 -22.73 7.90
N LYS A 298 26.95 -23.82 7.11
CA LYS A 298 25.72 -24.27 6.45
C LYS A 298 24.55 -24.44 7.44
N ALA A 299 24.82 -25.02 8.62
CA ALA A 299 23.81 -25.20 9.66
C ALA A 299 23.30 -23.87 10.22
N LEU A 300 24.18 -22.89 10.43
CA LEU A 300 23.77 -21.54 10.88
C LEU A 300 22.92 -20.84 9.82
N ALA A 301 23.27 -20.95 8.54
CA ALA A 301 22.48 -20.38 7.44
C ALA A 301 21.07 -21.00 7.35
N LEU A 302 20.97 -22.33 7.46
CA LEU A 302 19.67 -23.02 7.47
C LEU A 302 18.81 -22.61 8.68
N LEU A 303 19.41 -22.47 9.86
CA LEU A 303 18.70 -21.98 11.05
C LEU A 303 18.13 -20.58 10.82
N VAL A 304 18.90 -19.67 10.21
CA VAL A 304 18.44 -18.32 9.86
C VAL A 304 17.27 -18.36 8.89
N VAL A 305 17.32 -19.20 7.84
CA VAL A 305 16.24 -19.33 6.86
C VAL A 305 14.95 -19.80 7.54
N TRP A 306 15.03 -20.85 8.36
CA TRP A 306 13.86 -21.38 9.06
C TRP A 306 13.30 -20.41 10.10
N SER A 307 14.18 -19.69 10.81
CA SER A 307 13.79 -18.66 11.79
C SER A 307 13.14 -17.45 11.11
N PHE A 308 13.65 -17.03 9.96
CA PHE A 308 13.05 -15.99 9.12
C PHE A 308 11.65 -16.41 8.65
N LEU A 309 11.49 -17.63 8.14
CA LEU A 309 10.19 -18.17 7.72
C LEU A 309 9.22 -18.30 8.90
N ALA A 310 9.70 -18.69 10.08
CA ALA A 310 8.89 -18.73 11.30
C ALA A 310 8.35 -17.34 11.68
N GLY A 311 9.09 -16.27 11.35
CA GLY A 311 8.61 -14.89 11.45
C GLY A 311 7.34 -14.59 10.64
N PHE A 312 7.00 -15.43 9.64
CA PHE A 312 5.76 -15.30 8.83
C PHE A 312 4.55 -16.00 9.47
N SER A 313 4.68 -16.57 10.68
CA SER A 313 3.73 -17.47 11.33
C SER A 313 2.27 -17.03 11.28
N GLU A 314 1.96 -15.73 11.35
CA GLU A 314 0.56 -15.24 11.29
C GLU A 314 -0.13 -15.47 9.93
N ARG A 315 0.64 -15.66 8.86
CA ARG A 315 0.11 -16.06 7.54
C ARG A 315 0.36 -17.52 7.25
N LEU A 316 1.54 -17.99 7.62
CA LEU A 316 2.03 -19.32 7.25
C LEU A 316 1.26 -20.42 8.00
N VAL A 317 0.87 -20.19 9.26
CA VAL A 317 0.07 -21.17 10.01
C VAL A 317 -1.36 -21.26 9.46
N PRO A 318 -2.13 -20.16 9.28
CA PRO A 318 -3.45 -20.25 8.68
C PRO A 318 -3.43 -20.76 7.23
N SER A 319 -2.46 -20.36 6.41
CA SER A 319 -2.38 -20.83 5.02
C SER A 319 -2.02 -22.30 4.93
N LEU A 320 -1.07 -22.79 5.75
CA LEU A 320 -0.76 -24.21 5.82
C LEU A 320 -1.94 -25.03 6.36
N LEU A 321 -2.68 -24.52 7.34
CA LEU A 321 -3.88 -25.17 7.85
C LEU A 321 -5.00 -25.18 6.80
N GLN A 322 -5.22 -24.09 6.05
CA GLN A 322 -6.19 -24.02 4.96
C GLN A 322 -5.81 -24.94 3.80
N ASP A 323 -4.54 -24.96 3.40
CA ASP A 323 -4.04 -25.83 2.33
C ASP A 323 -4.06 -27.31 2.75
N THR A 324 -3.85 -27.60 4.04
CA THR A 324 -3.97 -28.95 4.57
C THR A 324 -5.43 -29.36 4.68
N GLU A 325 -6.32 -28.48 5.14
CA GLU A 325 -7.76 -28.71 5.18
C GLU A 325 -8.34 -28.92 3.78
N SER A 326 -7.90 -28.14 2.78
CA SER A 326 -8.32 -28.30 1.40
C SER A 326 -7.83 -29.62 0.81
N LYS A 327 -6.58 -30.02 1.09
CA LYS A 327 -6.01 -31.31 0.66
C LYS A 327 -6.67 -32.50 1.35
N VAL A 328 -7.01 -32.39 2.64
CA VAL A 328 -7.77 -33.41 3.38
C VAL A 328 -9.19 -33.54 2.85
N LYS A 329 -9.83 -32.43 2.47
CA LYS A 329 -11.15 -32.46 1.80
C LYS A 329 -11.11 -33.03 0.38
N THR A 330 -9.97 -32.99 -0.30
CA THR A 330 -9.80 -33.58 -1.65
C THR A 330 -9.21 -34.98 -1.65
N ALA A 331 -8.73 -35.50 -0.52
CA ALA A 331 -8.28 -36.89 -0.43
C ALA A 331 -9.50 -37.82 -0.48
N PRO A 332 -9.62 -38.71 -1.49
CA PRO A 332 -10.71 -39.68 -1.54
C PRO A 332 -10.56 -40.64 -0.36
N ALA A 333 -11.65 -40.88 0.36
CA ALA A 333 -11.71 -41.86 1.42
C ALA A 333 -11.43 -43.26 0.85
N THR A 334 -10.17 -43.70 0.92
CA THR A 334 -9.83 -45.10 0.76
C THR A 334 -10.26 -45.84 2.02
N ILE A 335 -11.35 -46.59 1.88
CA ILE A 335 -11.83 -47.62 2.80
C ILE A 335 -10.85 -48.80 2.78
#